data_AF-A0A1E7GEF1-F1
#
_entry.id   AF-A0A1E7GEF1-F1
#
_cell.length_a   1.000
_cell.length_b   1.000
_cell.length_c   1.000
_cell.angle_alpha   90.00
_cell.angle_beta   90.00
_cell.angle_gamma   90.00
#
_symmetry.space_group_name_H-M   'P 1'
#
loop_
_entity.id
_entity.type
_entity.pdbx_description
1 polymer ?
#
loop_
_entity_poly.entity_id
_entity_poly.type
_entity_poly.pdbx_seq_one_letter_code
_entity_poly.pdbx_strand_id
1 'polypeptide(L)'
;MEDPVVTKIKKQFDQKGNPAKIPLMNGKQFFEARSEEDGIYVDNLKNQPFLPWKIFSEALNCLKENGGQVKKGNAINSRLGDSNLDLNTLEGYIASKVYDCEIGDAVFRRITPIASILAWAEICENTRGQICLLSGKEELQTFGKEKEVPLALNIEETKEDSEMASISATFDSRDIELKNLETKLAENPERIEELEEQLASRDEERGRLKEELKTKSEKISTLEKNLSDSKENTRNLEGQLTNSKTELEKIEKLIYEMETKISEFDQEAILKNDKITNFEDCLSQRDEAIKSLDDQLSQRDEAIKSFKNQLSLTEEAIESFKTQIALMGKTIKDLEEWIVQKNGSIEEFKTQLLEKEEAIRIVETTIREKDLEVRTLQDKLTVQVVEIEKLESELTENERERSSLNAIIKEKVEDIRALEGKLSAKEKDIEKLEESISIKDRDLQTLAGEVMATGGEIRKIEEKLTGKEKKINTLEVMLATSEEQVKKLEKQLSGYIGEEKLVVQLREKEELIKQLKGTLASKEEAFSRLNEENRKYRMQQKYSSDGLRQIEEQKASKKWWRRL
;
A
#
# COMPACT_ATOMS: atom_id res chain seq x y z
N MET A 1 55.98 35.59 -41.20
CA MET A 1 57.37 35.70 -41.69
C MET A 1 58.24 35.44 -40.49
N GLU A 2 59.17 34.49 -40.54
CA GLU A 2 60.02 34.20 -39.37
C GLU A 2 61.02 35.35 -39.15
N ASP A 3 61.38 35.61 -37.89
CA ASP A 3 62.27 36.72 -37.54
C ASP A 3 63.72 36.41 -37.98
N PRO A 4 64.38 37.28 -38.77
CA PRO A 4 65.76 37.05 -39.24
C PRO A 4 66.79 36.75 -38.14
N VAL A 5 66.60 37.31 -36.93
CA VAL A 5 67.45 37.07 -35.77
C VAL A 5 67.25 35.64 -35.26
N VAL A 6 65.99 35.24 -35.07
CA VAL A 6 65.61 33.89 -34.64
C VAL A 6 66.07 32.85 -35.66
N THR A 7 65.85 33.08 -36.95
CA THR A 7 66.32 32.17 -38.02
C THR A 7 67.86 32.05 -38.06
N LYS A 8 68.62 33.14 -37.83
CA LYS A 8 70.10 33.07 -37.73
C LYS A 8 70.56 32.32 -36.47
N ILE A 9 69.88 32.49 -35.33
CA ILE A 9 70.22 31.77 -34.08
C ILE A 9 69.88 30.28 -34.21
N LYS A 10 68.67 29.91 -34.66
CA LYS A 10 68.28 28.52 -34.93
C LYS A 10 69.29 27.83 -35.85
N LYS A 11 69.64 28.48 -36.97
CA LYS A 11 70.66 27.98 -37.91
C LYS A 11 72.04 27.79 -37.27
N GLN A 12 72.40 28.58 -36.25
CA GLN A 12 73.65 28.38 -35.51
C GLN A 12 73.59 27.11 -34.63
N PHE A 13 72.45 26.82 -34.00
CA PHE A 13 72.22 25.52 -33.33
C PHE A 13 72.24 24.35 -34.32
N ASP A 14 71.58 24.46 -35.48
CA ASP A 14 71.62 23.43 -36.53
C ASP A 14 73.05 23.13 -37.01
N GLN A 15 73.93 24.15 -37.04
CA GLN A 15 75.32 24.03 -37.48
C GLN A 15 76.32 23.62 -36.39
N LYS A 16 76.01 23.82 -35.11
CA LYS A 16 76.93 23.60 -33.98
C LYS A 16 76.47 22.49 -33.02
N GLY A 17 75.25 22.00 -33.18
CA GLY A 17 74.60 21.03 -32.29
C GLY A 17 73.56 21.70 -31.38
N ASN A 18 72.55 20.92 -31.00
CA ASN A 18 71.52 21.29 -30.04
C ASN A 18 71.36 20.15 -29.02
N PRO A 19 71.68 20.34 -27.72
CA PRO A 19 72.20 21.56 -27.11
C PRO A 19 73.62 21.94 -27.58
N ALA A 20 73.95 23.23 -27.45
CA ALA A 20 75.25 23.81 -27.75
C ALA A 20 75.96 24.28 -26.47
N LYS A 21 77.29 24.29 -26.49
CA LYS A 21 78.11 24.94 -25.45
C LYS A 21 78.54 26.33 -25.90
N ILE A 22 77.94 27.35 -25.32
CA ILE A 22 78.12 28.75 -25.70
C ILE A 22 79.17 29.40 -24.80
N PRO A 23 80.21 30.07 -25.35
CA PRO A 23 81.23 30.73 -24.55
C PRO A 23 80.70 31.99 -23.86
N LEU A 24 81.12 32.17 -22.62
CA LEU A 24 81.10 33.48 -21.95
C LEU A 24 82.24 34.36 -22.52
N MET A 25 82.11 35.67 -22.33
CA MET A 25 82.96 36.74 -22.91
C MET A 25 84.49 36.46 -22.91
N ASN A 26 85.01 35.76 -21.91
CA ASN A 26 86.45 35.49 -21.76
C ASN A 26 86.92 34.18 -22.43
N GLY A 27 86.04 33.44 -23.12
CA GLY A 27 86.35 32.18 -23.83
C GLY A 27 86.71 30.95 -22.96
N LYS A 28 87.07 31.16 -21.68
CA LYS A 28 87.49 30.11 -20.73
C LYS A 28 86.34 29.39 -20.02
N GLN A 29 85.13 29.95 -20.08
CA GLN A 29 83.93 29.42 -19.43
C GLN A 29 82.80 29.36 -20.45
N PHE A 30 81.93 28.37 -20.30
CA PHE A 30 80.83 28.06 -21.21
C PHE A 30 79.57 27.79 -20.39
N PHE A 31 78.42 27.93 -21.03
CA PHE A 31 77.12 27.48 -20.53
C PHE A 31 76.47 26.57 -21.57
N GLU A 32 75.69 25.58 -21.14
CA GLU A 32 74.89 24.79 -22.06
C GLU A 32 73.59 25.53 -22.41
N ALA A 33 73.27 25.57 -23.69
CA ALA A 33 72.08 26.21 -24.25
C ALA A 33 71.35 25.23 -25.16
N ARG A 34 70.01 25.18 -25.07
CA ARG A 34 69.16 24.33 -25.92
C ARG A 34 68.10 25.17 -26.60
N SER A 35 68.00 25.06 -27.92
CA SER A 35 66.96 25.66 -28.75
C SER A 35 65.72 24.75 -28.74
N GLU A 36 64.56 25.31 -28.42
CA GLU A 36 63.25 24.63 -28.45
C GLU A 36 62.25 25.45 -29.30
N GLU A 37 60.98 25.05 -29.37
CA GLU A 37 59.97 25.73 -30.20
C GLU A 37 59.64 27.16 -29.69
N ASP A 38 59.65 27.36 -28.38
CA ASP A 38 59.21 28.58 -27.68
C ASP A 38 60.36 29.57 -27.32
N GLY A 39 61.58 29.06 -27.17
CA GLY A 39 62.76 29.86 -26.89
C GLY A 39 64.05 29.06 -26.75
N ILE A 40 64.95 29.56 -25.91
CA ILE A 40 66.21 28.91 -25.56
C ILE A 40 66.24 28.65 -24.05
N TYR A 41 66.62 27.44 -23.66
CA TYR A 41 66.88 27.08 -22.26
C TYR A 41 68.38 27.08 -21.98
N VAL A 42 68.82 27.72 -20.89
CA VAL A 42 70.24 27.84 -20.51
C VAL A 42 70.49 27.43 -19.06
N ASP A 43 71.59 26.72 -18.79
CA ASP A 43 71.94 26.26 -17.43
C ASP A 43 72.36 27.39 -16.47
N ASN A 44 72.94 28.46 -17.00
CA ASN A 44 73.55 29.55 -16.22
C ASN A 44 72.58 30.52 -15.53
N LEU A 45 71.25 30.35 -15.71
CA LEU A 45 70.21 31.12 -15.03
C LEU A 45 69.56 30.39 -13.84
N LYS A 46 70.11 29.23 -13.43
CA LYS A 46 69.63 28.43 -12.29
C LYS A 46 68.12 28.15 -12.36
N ASN A 47 67.33 28.83 -11.52
CA ASN A 47 65.91 28.55 -11.29
C ASN A 47 65.00 29.12 -12.39
N GLN A 48 65.54 29.89 -13.35
CA GLN A 48 64.78 30.47 -14.48
C GLN A 48 65.56 30.31 -15.80
N PRO A 49 65.74 29.08 -16.30
CA PRO A 49 66.58 28.79 -17.47
C PRO A 49 66.04 29.35 -18.80
N PHE A 50 64.78 29.81 -18.86
CA PHE A 50 64.07 30.06 -20.11
C PHE A 50 64.22 31.50 -20.66
N LEU A 51 64.57 31.59 -21.94
CA LEU A 51 64.70 32.81 -22.74
C LEU A 51 63.80 32.74 -24.00
N PRO A 52 62.55 33.25 -23.93
CA PRO A 52 61.65 33.34 -25.08
C PRO A 52 62.29 33.94 -26.35
N TRP A 53 61.91 33.43 -27.54
CA TRP A 53 62.46 33.92 -28.82
C TRP A 53 62.34 35.44 -29.01
N LYS A 54 61.26 36.07 -28.51
CA LYS A 54 61.03 37.52 -28.55
C LYS A 54 62.20 38.35 -28.00
N ILE A 55 62.96 37.81 -27.05
CA ILE A 55 64.12 38.50 -26.45
C ILE A 55 65.15 38.90 -27.50
N PHE A 56 65.45 38.02 -28.45
CA PHE A 56 66.52 38.26 -29.42
C PHE A 56 66.08 39.26 -30.50
N SER A 57 64.81 39.23 -30.89
CA SER A 57 64.15 40.26 -31.69
C SER A 57 64.27 41.65 -31.05
N GLU A 58 63.78 41.78 -29.80
CA GLU A 58 63.76 43.06 -29.10
C GLU A 58 65.16 43.54 -28.69
N ALA A 59 66.10 42.62 -28.45
CA ALA A 59 67.50 42.96 -28.21
C ALA A 59 68.14 43.62 -29.45
N LEU A 60 67.84 43.12 -30.65
CA LEU A 60 68.31 43.75 -31.88
C LEU A 60 67.56 45.06 -32.19
N ASN A 61 66.28 45.18 -31.82
CA ASN A 61 65.55 46.45 -31.91
C ASN A 61 66.20 47.52 -31.02
N CYS A 62 66.43 47.20 -29.74
CA CYS A 62 67.14 48.06 -28.79
C CYS A 62 68.51 48.51 -29.31
N LEU A 63 69.30 47.58 -29.89
CA LEU A 63 70.59 47.89 -30.52
C LEU A 63 70.45 48.84 -31.71
N LYS A 64 69.45 48.68 -32.58
CA LYS A 64 69.20 49.57 -33.72
C LYS A 64 68.73 50.97 -33.27
N GLU A 65 67.82 51.02 -32.29
CA GLU A 65 67.30 52.27 -31.71
C GLU A 65 68.43 53.08 -31.03
N ASN A 66 69.40 52.40 -30.41
CA ASN A 66 70.61 53.00 -29.83
C ASN A 66 71.78 53.12 -30.83
N GLY A 67 71.51 53.18 -32.14
CA GLY A 67 72.53 53.50 -33.16
C GLY A 67 73.62 52.43 -33.39
N GLY A 68 73.38 51.18 -32.97
CA GLY A 68 74.27 50.04 -33.15
C GLY A 68 75.11 49.66 -31.92
N GLN A 69 75.04 50.41 -30.82
CA GLN A 69 75.80 50.13 -29.59
C GLN A 69 74.96 50.44 -28.35
N VAL A 70 74.87 49.48 -27.42
CA VAL A 70 74.04 49.60 -26.22
C VAL A 70 74.83 49.22 -24.97
N LYS A 71 74.54 49.87 -23.83
CA LYS A 71 75.01 49.39 -22.51
C LYS A 71 74.28 48.08 -22.18
N LYS A 72 74.98 47.11 -21.59
CA LYS A 72 74.36 45.85 -21.14
C LYS A 72 73.25 46.08 -20.10
N GLY A 73 73.46 47.04 -19.21
CA GLY A 73 72.68 47.14 -17.98
C GLY A 73 73.28 46.27 -16.87
N ASN A 74 72.87 46.54 -15.63
CA ASN A 74 73.32 45.80 -14.46
C ASN A 74 72.23 45.72 -13.40
N ALA A 75 71.42 44.66 -13.43
CA ALA A 75 70.41 44.41 -12.39
C ALA A 75 70.97 43.94 -11.02
N ILE A 76 72.28 44.06 -10.77
CA ILE A 76 72.84 43.91 -9.42
C ILE A 76 72.56 45.21 -8.64
N ASN A 77 71.76 45.10 -7.58
CA ASN A 77 71.43 46.18 -6.63
C ASN A 77 70.85 47.45 -7.30
N SER A 78 70.27 47.32 -8.49
CA SER A 78 69.65 48.39 -9.26
C SER A 78 68.24 47.98 -9.68
N ARG A 79 67.31 48.92 -9.71
CA ARG A 79 65.91 48.78 -10.17
C ARG A 79 65.76 49.35 -11.58
N LEU A 80 64.71 48.92 -12.29
CA LEU A 80 64.44 49.37 -13.65
C LEU A 80 64.23 50.89 -13.68
N GLY A 81 65.06 51.61 -14.43
CA GLY A 81 65.09 53.07 -14.47
C GLY A 81 66.26 53.72 -13.70
N ASP A 82 67.01 52.98 -12.88
CA ASP A 82 68.26 53.48 -12.28
C ASP A 82 69.32 53.77 -13.35
N SER A 83 70.30 54.62 -13.06
CA SER A 83 71.33 55.06 -14.03
C SER A 83 72.23 53.96 -14.62
N ASN A 84 72.20 52.76 -14.06
CA ASN A 84 72.88 51.56 -14.56
C ASN A 84 71.93 50.50 -15.16
N LEU A 85 70.62 50.77 -15.16
CA LEU A 85 69.56 49.87 -15.62
C LEU A 85 68.36 50.66 -16.19
N ASP A 86 68.64 51.72 -16.93
CA ASP A 86 67.59 52.51 -17.60
C ASP A 86 67.07 51.81 -18.86
N LEU A 87 66.05 52.38 -19.50
CA LEU A 87 65.46 51.85 -20.73
C LEU A 87 66.39 51.97 -21.96
N ASN A 88 67.54 52.64 -21.83
CA ASN A 88 68.62 52.70 -22.83
C ASN A 88 69.70 51.63 -22.57
N THR A 89 69.55 50.83 -21.50
CA THR A 89 70.31 49.60 -21.28
C THR A 89 69.55 48.40 -21.84
N LEU A 90 70.28 47.40 -22.34
CA LEU A 90 69.69 46.22 -22.95
C LEU A 90 68.90 45.35 -21.95
N GLU A 91 69.43 45.16 -20.74
CA GLU A 91 68.73 44.43 -19.67
C GLU A 91 67.46 45.17 -19.22
N GLY A 92 67.49 46.51 -19.12
CA GLY A 92 66.31 47.31 -18.80
C GLY A 92 65.25 47.34 -19.90
N TYR A 93 65.66 47.50 -21.16
CA TYR A 93 64.77 47.44 -22.32
C TYR A 93 64.07 46.08 -22.44
N ILE A 94 64.81 44.98 -22.30
CA ILE A 94 64.25 43.62 -22.37
C ILE A 94 63.31 43.35 -21.19
N ALA A 95 63.62 43.84 -19.98
CA ALA A 95 62.73 43.76 -18.83
C ALA A 95 61.38 44.44 -19.12
N SER A 96 61.39 45.67 -19.63
CA SER A 96 60.17 46.43 -19.94
C SER A 96 59.40 45.89 -21.15
N LYS A 97 60.07 45.40 -22.21
CA LYS A 97 59.44 45.00 -23.48
C LYS A 97 59.07 43.52 -23.60
N VAL A 98 59.66 42.64 -22.79
CA VAL A 98 59.50 41.18 -22.92
C VAL A 98 59.04 40.52 -21.61
N TYR A 99 59.25 41.19 -20.47
CA TYR A 99 58.84 40.71 -19.16
C TYR A 99 57.94 41.71 -18.42
N ASP A 100 57.40 42.70 -19.14
CA ASP A 100 56.41 43.69 -18.71
C ASP A 100 56.71 44.37 -17.35
N CYS A 101 57.99 44.58 -17.04
CA CYS A 101 58.44 45.22 -15.81
C CYS A 101 58.27 46.75 -15.86
N GLU A 102 57.85 47.35 -14.74
CA GLU A 102 57.65 48.80 -14.59
C GLU A 102 58.87 49.52 -13.98
N ILE A 103 58.92 50.85 -14.11
CA ILE A 103 60.00 51.66 -13.54
C ILE A 103 59.95 51.58 -12.02
N GLY A 104 61.03 51.09 -11.42
CA GLY A 104 61.13 50.75 -10.00
C GLY A 104 61.19 49.25 -9.71
N ASP A 105 60.91 48.36 -10.67
CA ASP A 105 60.93 46.91 -10.45
C ASP A 105 62.35 46.32 -10.32
N ALA A 106 62.41 45.15 -9.66
CA ALA A 106 63.62 44.34 -9.58
C ALA A 106 63.73 43.43 -10.81
N VAL A 107 64.76 43.62 -11.63
CA VAL A 107 64.94 42.90 -12.90
C VAL A 107 65.69 41.59 -12.69
N PHE A 108 65.23 40.51 -13.33
CA PHE A 108 65.98 39.26 -13.36
C PHE A 108 67.24 39.38 -14.23
N ARG A 109 68.39 39.06 -13.64
CA ARG A 109 69.72 39.11 -14.25
C ARG A 109 69.87 38.09 -15.39
N ARG A 110 69.49 38.47 -16.61
CA ARG A 110 69.46 37.60 -17.80
C ARG A 110 70.41 38.05 -18.92
N ILE A 111 71.04 39.23 -18.79
CA ILE A 111 71.87 39.81 -19.85
C ILE A 111 73.07 38.94 -20.29
N THR A 112 73.66 38.15 -19.38
CA THR A 112 74.87 37.36 -19.66
C THR A 112 74.67 36.30 -20.76
N PRO A 113 73.71 35.35 -20.64
CA PRO A 113 73.44 34.42 -21.73
C PRO A 113 72.91 35.12 -22.98
N ILE A 114 72.05 36.14 -22.86
CA ILE A 114 71.50 36.88 -24.03
C ILE A 114 72.64 37.48 -24.87
N ALA A 115 73.58 38.18 -24.22
CA ALA A 115 74.74 38.78 -24.87
C ALA A 115 75.67 37.74 -25.53
N SER A 116 75.86 36.59 -24.87
CA SER A 116 76.68 35.51 -25.39
C SER A 116 76.03 34.75 -26.54
N ILE A 117 74.70 34.53 -26.52
CA ILE A 117 73.96 33.91 -27.63
C ILE A 117 74.04 34.80 -28.87
N LEU A 118 73.81 36.11 -28.73
CA LEU A 118 73.88 37.06 -29.85
C LEU A 118 75.28 37.10 -30.50
N ALA A 119 76.35 36.99 -29.71
CA ALA A 119 77.71 36.96 -30.24
C ALA A 119 78.13 35.58 -30.79
N TRP A 120 77.69 34.49 -30.17
CA TRP A 120 77.92 33.13 -30.67
C TRP A 120 77.17 32.85 -31.97
N ALA A 121 76.03 33.52 -32.17
CA ALA A 121 75.31 33.59 -33.44
C ALA A 121 75.84 34.68 -34.40
N GLU A 122 77.01 35.27 -34.15
CA GLU A 122 77.69 36.23 -35.06
C GLU A 122 76.85 37.50 -35.37
N ILE A 123 75.90 37.87 -34.51
CA ILE A 123 75.01 39.03 -34.71
C ILE A 123 75.60 40.29 -34.06
N CYS A 124 76.34 40.12 -32.96
CA CYS A 124 76.87 41.23 -32.15
C CYS A 124 78.26 40.92 -31.57
N GLU A 125 79.00 41.95 -31.17
CA GLU A 125 80.21 41.84 -30.37
C GLU A 125 79.89 42.02 -28.88
N ASN A 126 80.31 41.07 -28.06
CA ASN A 126 80.00 40.98 -26.63
C ASN A 126 81.15 41.60 -25.80
N THR A 127 81.23 42.93 -25.72
CA THR A 127 82.35 43.66 -25.10
C THR A 127 82.14 43.92 -23.59
N ARG A 128 83.15 44.42 -22.86
CA ARG A 128 83.04 44.64 -21.40
C ARG A 128 82.07 45.79 -21.08
N GLY A 129 80.86 45.45 -20.64
CA GLY A 129 79.82 46.40 -20.22
C GLY A 129 78.86 46.86 -21.34
N GLN A 130 79.14 46.53 -22.60
CA GLN A 130 78.34 46.93 -23.76
C GLN A 130 78.09 45.74 -24.70
N ILE A 131 77.21 45.95 -25.68
CA ILE A 131 77.09 45.12 -26.89
C ILE A 131 77.14 46.06 -28.09
N CYS A 132 77.90 45.68 -29.11
CA CYS A 132 78.04 46.41 -30.38
C CYS A 132 77.55 45.54 -31.55
N LEU A 133 77.07 46.14 -32.63
CA LEU A 133 76.81 45.45 -33.90
C LEU A 133 78.12 45.43 -34.75
N LEU A 134 78.51 44.30 -35.35
CA LEU A 134 79.92 43.95 -35.71
C LEU A 134 80.65 44.69 -36.90
N SER A 135 81.91 45.20 -36.70
CA SER A 135 82.99 45.72 -37.66
C SER A 135 84.42 46.18 -36.97
N GLY A 136 85.76 46.17 -37.46
CA GLY A 136 87.12 46.58 -36.69
C GLY A 136 88.74 46.79 -37.22
N LYS A 137 89.91 47.37 -36.48
CA LYS A 137 91.61 47.56 -36.63
C LYS A 137 92.88 48.35 -35.65
N GLU A 138 94.34 48.57 -35.89
CA GLU A 138 95.76 48.82 -34.99
C GLU A 138 97.30 49.68 -35.27
N GLU A 139 98.51 49.91 -34.40
CA GLU A 139 100.20 50.24 -34.52
C GLU A 139 101.40 51.27 -33.68
N LEU A 140 102.89 51.23 -33.59
CA LEU A 140 104.15 52.19 -32.96
C LEU A 140 105.92 52.08 -32.89
N GLN A 141 107.00 53.05 -32.52
CA GLN A 141 108.66 53.03 -32.09
C GLN A 141 109.84 54.34 -32.11
N THR A 142 111.28 54.70 -31.81
CA THR A 142 112.77 54.63 -31.01
C THR A 142 114.14 55.67 -31.33
N PHE A 143 115.56 56.01 -30.96
CA PHE A 143 116.86 56.19 -29.92
C PHE A 143 118.46 56.89 -30.23
N GLY A 144 119.62 57.27 -29.37
CA GLY A 144 121.20 57.79 -29.61
C GLY A 144 122.47 58.44 -28.57
N LYS A 145 123.94 58.71 -28.76
CA LYS A 145 125.19 59.38 -27.84
C LYS A 145 126.92 59.66 -28.09
N GLU A 146 127.86 60.55 -27.37
CA GLU A 146 129.49 60.76 -26.89
C GLU A 146 130.94 61.53 -27.54
N LYS A 147 132.31 61.98 -27.17
CA LYS A 147 133.59 62.34 -26.12
C LYS A 147 135.15 63.10 -26.49
N GLU A 148 136.32 63.47 -25.67
CA GLU A 148 137.75 64.35 -25.92
C GLU A 148 139.25 64.48 -24.98
N VAL A 149 140.56 65.17 -25.22
CA VAL A 149 141.98 65.47 -24.35
C VAL A 149 143.53 66.23 -24.78
N PRO A 150 144.64 66.80 -23.94
CA PRO A 150 146.07 67.65 -24.20
C PRO A 150 147.62 67.76 -23.36
N LEU A 151 148.86 68.55 -23.63
CA LEU A 151 150.35 68.77 -22.87
C LEU A 151 151.72 69.87 -23.17
N ALA A 152 153.03 70.08 -22.50
CA ALA A 152 154.34 71.14 -22.65
C ALA A 152 155.99 71.12 -22.02
N LEU A 153 157.13 72.08 -22.14
CA LEU A 153 158.74 72.13 -21.65
C LEU A 153 159.93 73.44 -21.51
N ASN A 154 161.41 73.43 -21.29
CA ASN A 154 162.59 74.54 -20.82
C ASN A 154 164.34 74.66 -21.12
N ILE A 155 165.39 75.58 -20.59
CA ILE A 155 166.99 76.01 -20.93
C ILE A 155 168.32 76.64 -19.95
N GLU A 156 169.69 77.10 -20.30
CA GLU A 156 171.11 77.49 -19.47
C GLU A 156 172.57 78.40 -19.94
N GLU A 157 173.80 78.84 -19.22
CA GLU A 157 175.22 79.70 -19.58
C GLU A 157 176.67 80.11 -18.63
N THR A 158 178.01 80.68 -19.00
CA THR A 158 179.27 81.61 -18.32
C THR A 158 181.04 81.62 -18.40
N LYS A 159 182.08 82.66 -18.10
CA LYS A 159 183.77 82.74 -18.01
C LYS A 159 185.03 83.74 -17.26
N GLU A 160 186.33 84.29 -17.73
CA GLU A 160 187.93 84.56 -17.18
C GLU A 160 189.01 85.96 -17.33
N ASP A 161 190.41 86.47 -17.15
CA ASP A 161 192.07 86.42 -16.77
C ASP A 161 193.17 87.82 -16.71
N SER A 162 194.58 88.30 -16.51
CA SER A 162 196.22 88.23 -16.03
C SER A 162 197.46 89.49 -16.00
N GLU A 163 198.91 89.52 -15.58
CA GLU A 163 200.18 90.66 -15.46
C GLU A 163 201.92 90.41 -15.42
N MET A 164 203.25 91.06 -15.13
CA MET A 164 204.27 92.28 -14.57
C MET A 164 206.05 92.39 -14.65
N ALA A 165 207.07 93.46 -14.39
CA ALA A 165 208.76 93.56 -14.25
C ALA A 165 209.92 94.90 -13.99
N SER A 166 211.39 94.95 -13.72
CA SER A 166 212.57 96.15 -13.50
C SER A 166 214.34 96.15 -13.28
N ILE A 167 215.39 97.22 -13.32
CA ILE A 167 216.96 97.42 -12.76
C ILE A 167 217.72 98.76 -12.14
N SER A 168 218.23 99.89 -12.75
CA SER A 168 219.20 100.87 -12.03
C SER A 168 218.57 101.67 -10.87
N ALA A 169 217.25 101.58 -10.76
CA ALA A 169 216.45 102.02 -9.64
C ALA A 169 216.38 100.94 -8.52
N THR A 170 217.38 100.06 -8.41
CA THR A 170 217.36 98.87 -7.54
C THR A 170 217.49 99.17 -6.05
N PHE A 171 217.85 100.40 -5.66
CA PHE A 171 217.73 100.88 -4.29
C PHE A 171 216.36 101.55 -4.07
N ASP A 172 215.99 102.53 -4.89
CA ASP A 172 214.71 103.25 -4.76
C ASP A 172 213.48 102.32 -4.82
N SER A 173 213.51 101.30 -5.69
CA SER A 173 212.44 100.30 -5.79
C SER A 173 212.33 99.42 -4.54
N ARG A 174 213.42 99.24 -3.78
CA ARG A 174 213.49 98.32 -2.64
C ARG A 174 213.01 98.97 -1.35
N ASP A 175 213.25 100.27 -1.20
CA ASP A 175 212.63 101.10 -0.16
C ASP A 175 211.12 101.29 -0.41
N ILE A 176 210.67 101.30 -1.67
CA ILE A 176 209.24 101.29 -2.01
C ILE A 176 208.59 99.93 -1.66
N GLU A 177 209.23 98.79 -1.98
CA GLU A 177 208.69 97.46 -1.62
C GLU A 177 208.56 97.26 -0.10
N LEU A 178 209.57 97.64 0.69
CA LEU A 178 209.51 97.54 2.16
C LEU A 178 208.30 98.31 2.72
N LYS A 179 208.13 99.55 2.27
CA LYS A 179 207.03 100.42 2.69
C LYS A 179 205.64 99.91 2.28
N ASN A 180 205.57 99.09 1.22
CA ASN A 180 204.36 98.45 0.72
C ASN A 180 204.08 97.06 1.34
N LEU A 181 204.99 96.57 2.17
CA LEU A 181 204.78 95.43 3.07
C LEU A 181 204.41 95.89 4.49
N GLU A 182 204.93 97.03 4.95
CA GLU A 182 204.49 97.67 6.21
C GLU A 182 202.99 98.02 6.19
N THR A 183 202.45 98.50 5.06
CA THR A 183 201.01 98.74 4.89
C THR A 183 200.19 97.46 5.00
N LYS A 184 200.54 96.40 4.25
CA LYS A 184 199.83 95.11 4.27
C LYS A 184 199.90 94.40 5.61
N LEU A 185 200.93 94.65 6.43
CA LEU A 185 201.02 94.11 7.78
C LEU A 185 200.07 94.83 8.75
N ALA A 186 199.71 96.09 8.47
CA ALA A 186 198.74 96.88 9.24
C ALA A 186 197.27 96.56 8.91
N GLU A 187 196.97 96.04 7.70
CA GLU A 187 195.60 95.70 7.26
C GLU A 187 195.09 94.36 7.82
N ASN A 188 195.98 93.41 8.12
CA ASN A 188 195.61 92.08 8.65
C ASN A 188 194.82 92.07 9.98
N PRO A 189 195.11 92.88 11.02
CA PRO A 189 194.34 92.86 12.27
C PRO A 189 192.86 93.23 12.08
N GLU A 190 192.55 94.27 11.29
CA GLU A 190 191.15 94.67 11.01
C GLU A 190 190.36 93.53 10.36
N ARG A 191 191.02 92.76 9.48
CA ARG A 191 190.44 91.60 8.79
C ARG A 191 190.19 90.39 9.70
N ILE A 192 190.85 90.31 10.86
CA ILE A 192 190.59 89.27 11.87
C ILE A 192 189.37 89.66 12.71
N GLU A 193 189.29 90.92 13.14
CA GLU A 193 188.16 91.45 13.94
C GLU A 193 186.82 91.30 13.18
N GLU A 194 186.80 91.60 11.88
CA GLU A 194 185.64 91.38 10.98
C GLU A 194 185.16 89.91 10.94
N LEU A 195 186.09 88.95 11.01
CA LEU A 195 185.77 87.52 10.97
C LEU A 195 185.34 86.97 12.34
N GLU A 196 185.87 87.51 13.44
CA GLU A 196 185.43 87.17 14.80
C GLU A 196 184.01 87.67 15.07
N GLU A 197 183.65 88.88 14.62
CA GLU A 197 182.27 89.39 14.70
C GLU A 197 181.30 88.56 13.84
N GLN A 198 181.70 88.16 12.63
CA GLN A 198 180.89 87.26 11.81
C GLN A 198 180.65 85.92 12.52
N LEU A 199 181.69 85.30 13.11
CA LEU A 199 181.54 84.04 13.87
C LEU A 199 180.57 84.18 15.05
N ALA A 200 180.68 85.25 15.83
CA ALA A 200 179.75 85.54 16.92
C ALA A 200 178.29 85.64 16.43
N SER A 201 178.04 86.36 15.33
CA SER A 201 176.70 86.48 14.75
C SER A 201 176.11 85.13 14.31
N ARG A 202 176.95 84.23 13.78
CA ARG A 202 176.54 82.88 13.36
C ARG A 202 176.29 81.97 14.55
N ASP A 203 176.97 82.16 15.68
CA ASP A 203 176.67 81.41 16.91
C ASP A 203 175.35 81.84 17.57
N GLU A 204 174.98 83.12 17.50
CA GLU A 204 173.62 83.56 17.88
C GLU A 204 172.53 83.01 16.93
N GLU A 205 172.79 82.96 15.63
CA GLU A 205 171.91 82.31 14.64
C GLU A 205 171.74 80.82 14.96
N ARG A 206 172.85 80.11 15.20
CA ARG A 206 172.89 78.70 15.59
C ARG A 206 172.13 78.45 16.90
N GLY A 207 172.25 79.35 17.88
CA GLY A 207 171.53 79.29 19.15
C GLY A 207 170.02 79.42 18.97
N ARG A 208 169.56 80.43 18.21
CA ARG A 208 168.13 80.63 17.88
C ARG A 208 167.54 79.43 17.14
N LEU A 209 168.22 78.93 16.11
CA LEU A 209 167.78 77.77 15.34
C LEU A 209 167.68 76.49 16.19
N LYS A 210 168.57 76.32 17.17
CA LYS A 210 168.56 75.17 18.08
C LYS A 210 167.34 75.18 19.02
N GLU A 211 166.96 76.34 19.55
CA GLU A 211 165.79 76.47 20.42
C GLU A 211 164.47 76.43 19.61
N GLU A 212 164.46 76.93 18.37
CA GLU A 212 163.38 76.68 17.41
C GLU A 212 163.21 75.19 17.10
N LEU A 213 164.30 74.45 16.87
CA LEU A 213 164.26 73.03 16.58
C LEU A 213 163.76 72.23 17.79
N LYS A 214 164.19 72.60 19.00
CA LYS A 214 163.68 72.05 20.26
C LYS A 214 162.18 72.28 20.43
N THR A 215 161.70 73.53 20.34
CA THR A 215 160.25 73.85 20.46
C THR A 215 159.41 73.24 19.33
N LYS A 216 159.98 73.02 18.14
CA LYS A 216 159.36 72.22 17.07
C LYS A 216 159.28 70.73 17.43
N SER A 217 160.32 70.15 18.04
CA SER A 217 160.31 68.75 18.51
C SER A 217 159.30 68.51 19.64
N GLU A 218 159.16 69.46 20.57
CA GLU A 218 158.15 69.44 21.63
C GLU A 218 156.73 69.48 21.03
N LYS A 219 156.50 70.36 20.05
CA LYS A 219 155.22 70.42 19.30
C LYS A 219 154.94 69.12 18.55
N ILE A 220 155.93 68.55 17.86
CA ILE A 220 155.80 67.24 17.18
C ILE A 220 155.37 66.17 18.19
N SER A 221 156.02 66.07 19.35
CA SER A 221 155.63 65.10 20.39
C SER A 221 154.20 65.29 20.89
N THR A 222 153.73 66.53 21.07
CA THR A 222 152.32 66.78 21.43
C THR A 222 151.34 66.41 20.31
N LEU A 223 151.72 66.60 19.03
CA LEU A 223 150.90 66.21 17.88
C LEU A 223 150.88 64.69 17.69
N GLU A 224 152.00 64.01 17.89
CA GLU A 224 152.10 62.54 17.89
C GLU A 224 151.22 61.93 18.97
N LYS A 225 151.22 62.50 20.19
CA LYS A 225 150.31 62.07 21.25
C LYS A 225 148.85 62.29 20.87
N ASN A 226 148.47 63.49 20.43
CA ASN A 226 147.10 63.79 20.01
C ASN A 226 146.63 62.90 18.83
N LEU A 227 147.55 62.53 17.93
CA LEU A 227 147.29 61.59 16.85
C LEU A 227 147.09 60.16 17.36
N SER A 228 147.81 59.74 18.41
CA SER A 228 147.61 58.45 19.09
C SER A 228 146.25 58.41 19.80
N ASP A 229 145.97 59.41 20.64
CA ASP A 229 144.71 59.56 21.38
C ASP A 229 143.50 59.59 20.40
N SER A 230 143.65 60.26 19.25
CA SER A 230 142.63 60.29 18.18
C SER A 230 142.45 58.93 17.47
N LYS A 231 143.54 58.21 17.17
CA LYS A 231 143.49 56.85 16.59
C LYS A 231 142.79 55.86 17.53
N GLU A 232 143.04 55.94 18.83
CA GLU A 232 142.38 55.09 19.82
C GLU A 232 140.89 55.40 19.96
N ASN A 233 140.50 56.68 19.93
CA ASN A 233 139.10 57.08 19.87
C ASN A 233 138.41 56.60 18.59
N THR A 234 139.06 56.70 17.42
CA THR A 234 138.54 56.15 16.16
C THR A 234 138.33 54.64 16.28
N ARG A 235 139.32 53.90 16.81
CA ARG A 235 139.24 52.45 17.01
C ARG A 235 138.12 52.03 17.97
N ASN A 236 137.83 52.83 19.00
CA ASN A 236 136.71 52.60 19.91
C ASN A 236 135.35 52.81 19.19
N LEU A 237 135.23 53.89 18.40
CA LEU A 237 134.03 54.15 17.59
C LEU A 237 133.82 53.11 16.50
N GLU A 238 134.87 52.62 15.85
CA GLU A 238 134.83 51.47 14.94
C GLU A 238 134.30 50.22 15.65
N GLY A 239 134.81 49.92 16.85
CA GLY A 239 134.31 48.82 17.69
C GLY A 239 132.82 48.95 18.02
N GLN A 240 132.39 50.13 18.46
CA GLN A 240 130.97 50.41 18.75
C GLN A 240 130.10 50.25 17.49
N LEU A 241 130.55 50.76 16.33
CA LEU A 241 129.86 50.62 15.05
C LEU A 241 129.73 49.15 14.63
N THR A 242 130.78 48.32 14.82
CA THR A 242 130.69 46.88 14.54
C THR A 242 129.70 46.17 15.47
N ASN A 243 129.68 46.51 16.77
CA ASN A 243 128.71 45.95 17.71
C ASN A 243 127.27 46.34 17.31
N SER A 244 127.01 47.63 17.07
CA SER A 244 125.69 48.12 16.63
C SER A 244 125.23 47.47 15.33
N LYS A 245 126.14 47.22 14.38
CA LYS A 245 125.84 46.46 13.16
C LYS A 245 125.41 45.02 13.48
N THR A 246 126.12 44.31 14.35
CA THR A 246 125.71 42.93 14.73
C THR A 246 124.40 42.86 15.50
N GLU A 247 124.00 43.91 16.23
CA GLU A 247 122.65 43.98 16.82
C GLU A 247 121.57 44.27 15.78
N LEU A 248 121.84 45.13 14.79
CA LEU A 248 120.92 45.34 13.66
C LEU A 248 120.70 44.04 12.86
N GLU A 249 121.76 43.30 12.55
CA GLU A 249 121.67 41.99 11.86
C GLU A 249 120.80 40.97 12.64
N LYS A 250 120.79 41.03 13.98
CA LYS A 250 119.89 40.21 14.82
C LYS A 250 118.44 40.72 14.78
N ILE A 251 118.24 42.04 14.82
CA ILE A 251 116.91 42.66 14.77
C ILE A 251 116.25 42.40 13.40
N GLU A 252 116.98 42.54 12.30
CA GLU A 252 116.52 42.20 10.94
C GLU A 252 116.06 40.74 10.85
N LYS A 253 116.85 39.80 11.42
CA LYS A 253 116.47 38.39 11.50
C LYS A 253 115.21 38.15 12.34
N LEU A 254 115.06 38.85 13.47
CA LEU A 254 113.86 38.76 14.31
C LEU A 254 112.62 39.35 13.63
N ILE A 255 112.76 40.45 12.89
CA ILE A 255 111.68 41.03 12.07
C ILE A 255 111.20 40.01 11.03
N TYR A 256 112.12 39.40 10.28
CA TYR A 256 111.78 38.35 9.31
C TYR A 256 111.09 37.12 9.96
N GLU A 257 111.54 36.72 11.16
CA GLU A 257 110.89 35.66 11.96
C GLU A 257 109.52 36.06 12.56
N MET A 258 109.16 37.35 12.55
CA MET A 258 107.84 37.84 12.94
C MET A 258 106.94 38.04 11.72
N GLU A 259 107.45 38.60 10.61
CA GLU A 259 106.74 38.73 9.33
C GLU A 259 106.25 37.38 8.80
N THR A 260 107.10 36.34 8.89
CA THR A 260 106.72 34.97 8.53
C THR A 260 105.56 34.44 9.40
N LYS A 261 105.61 34.64 10.72
CA LYS A 261 104.52 34.22 11.63
C LYS A 261 103.23 35.03 11.46
N ILE A 262 103.33 36.31 11.12
CA ILE A 262 102.16 37.14 10.77
C ILE A 262 101.48 36.55 9.52
N SER A 263 102.25 36.26 8.48
CA SER A 263 101.76 35.60 7.26
C SER A 263 101.10 34.23 7.56
N GLU A 264 101.69 33.42 8.44
CA GLU A 264 101.08 32.15 8.90
C GLU A 264 99.73 32.36 9.62
N PHE A 265 99.64 33.35 10.51
CA PHE A 265 98.38 33.67 11.19
C PHE A 265 97.33 34.29 10.26
N ASP A 266 97.72 35.10 9.28
CA ASP A 266 96.81 35.65 8.27
C ASP A 266 96.21 34.52 7.41
N GLN A 267 97.02 33.53 7.00
CA GLN A 267 96.51 32.33 6.32
C GLN A 267 95.59 31.50 7.21
N GLU A 268 95.90 31.34 8.50
CA GLU A 268 95.01 30.63 9.43
C GLU A 268 93.69 31.39 9.66
N ALA A 269 93.72 32.73 9.67
CA ALA A 269 92.54 33.57 9.78
C ALA A 269 91.64 33.46 8.54
N ILE A 270 92.21 33.47 7.33
CA ILE A 270 91.49 33.21 6.07
C ILE A 270 90.82 31.83 6.13
N LEU A 271 91.58 30.77 6.46
CA LEU A 271 91.06 29.40 6.55
C LEU A 271 90.01 29.19 7.67
N LYS A 272 89.97 30.06 8.68
CA LYS A 272 88.89 30.11 9.69
C LYS A 272 87.67 30.87 9.16
N ASN A 273 87.88 31.99 8.49
CA ASN A 273 86.80 32.78 7.88
C ASN A 273 86.05 31.97 6.81
N ASP A 274 86.77 31.24 5.95
CA ASP A 274 86.18 30.33 4.95
C ASP A 274 85.36 29.20 5.60
N LYS A 275 85.71 28.74 6.80
CA LYS A 275 84.90 27.77 7.55
C LYS A 275 83.66 28.40 8.16
N ILE A 276 83.77 29.64 8.63
CA ILE A 276 82.63 30.41 9.18
C ILE A 276 81.58 30.62 8.09
N THR A 277 81.96 31.12 6.91
CA THR A 277 81.02 31.33 5.79
C THR A 277 80.36 30.03 5.32
N ASN A 278 81.12 28.93 5.23
CA ASN A 278 80.53 27.60 4.95
C ASN A 278 79.53 27.14 6.03
N PHE A 279 79.76 27.48 7.31
CA PHE A 279 78.78 27.19 8.37
C PHE A 279 77.56 28.12 8.33
N GLU A 280 77.72 29.40 7.97
CA GLU A 280 76.63 30.35 7.78
C GLU A 280 75.71 29.95 6.61
N ASP A 281 76.29 29.49 5.49
CA ASP A 281 75.54 28.88 4.37
C ASP A 281 74.80 27.61 4.81
N CYS A 282 75.45 26.74 5.59
CA CYS A 282 74.83 25.51 6.12
C CYS A 282 73.72 25.78 7.14
N LEU A 283 73.80 26.87 7.91
CA LEU A 283 72.74 27.31 8.82
C LEU A 283 71.56 27.90 8.03
N SER A 284 71.84 28.76 7.04
CA SER A 284 70.81 29.35 6.17
C SER A 284 69.96 28.27 5.47
N GLN A 285 70.61 27.23 4.93
CA GLN A 285 69.92 26.08 4.33
C GLN A 285 69.07 25.29 5.34
N ARG A 286 69.46 25.24 6.61
CA ARG A 286 68.68 24.60 7.67
C ARG A 286 67.48 25.45 8.07
N ASP A 287 67.61 26.76 8.14
CA ASP A 287 66.50 27.66 8.46
C ASP A 287 65.44 27.65 7.35
N GLU A 288 65.85 27.59 6.07
CA GLU A 288 64.95 27.35 4.94
C GLU A 288 64.22 25.99 5.04
N ALA A 289 64.95 24.92 5.40
CA ALA A 289 64.37 23.58 5.57
C ALA A 289 63.42 23.49 6.79
N ILE A 290 63.75 24.15 7.90
CA ILE A 290 62.91 24.25 9.10
C ILE A 290 61.61 24.98 8.74
N LYS A 291 61.70 26.12 8.04
CA LYS A 291 60.53 26.86 7.58
C LYS A 291 59.63 26.03 6.67
N SER A 292 60.21 25.29 5.73
CA SER A 292 59.46 24.38 4.86
C SER A 292 58.75 23.25 5.63
N LEU A 293 59.31 22.80 6.76
CA LEU A 293 58.65 21.83 7.64
C LEU A 293 57.54 22.47 8.49
N ASP A 294 57.70 23.72 8.93
CA ASP A 294 56.71 24.47 9.70
C ASP A 294 55.48 24.85 8.85
N ASP A 295 55.70 25.23 7.59
CA ASP A 295 54.65 25.40 6.57
C ASP A 295 53.88 24.08 6.34
N GLN A 296 54.57 22.94 6.30
CA GLN A 296 53.96 21.61 6.16
C GLN A 296 53.20 21.14 7.41
N LEU A 297 53.67 21.49 8.61
CA LEU A 297 52.95 21.21 9.86
C LEU A 297 51.66 22.04 9.94
N SER A 298 51.73 23.32 9.60
CA SER A 298 50.57 24.21 9.52
C SER A 298 49.48 23.66 8.59
N GLN A 299 49.86 23.23 7.38
CA GLN A 299 48.92 22.60 6.43
C GLN A 299 48.31 21.28 6.97
N ARG A 300 49.08 20.50 7.75
CA ARG A 300 48.57 19.27 8.38
C ARG A 300 47.59 19.55 9.50
N ASP A 301 47.82 20.58 10.31
CA ASP A 301 46.89 20.97 11.38
C ASP A 301 45.57 21.51 10.80
N GLU A 302 45.60 22.26 9.70
CA GLU A 302 44.39 22.63 8.96
C GLU A 302 43.65 21.41 8.39
N ALA A 303 44.37 20.46 7.80
CA ALA A 303 43.78 19.21 7.30
C ALA A 303 43.14 18.38 8.44
N ILE A 304 43.84 18.21 9.57
CA ILE A 304 43.34 17.52 10.79
C ILE A 304 42.08 18.21 11.32
N LYS A 305 42.07 19.56 11.36
CA LYS A 305 40.90 20.35 11.75
C LYS A 305 39.72 20.14 10.80
N SER A 306 39.96 20.04 9.49
CA SER A 306 38.93 19.75 8.49
C SER A 306 38.34 18.34 8.66
N PHE A 307 39.18 17.32 8.84
CA PHE A 307 38.75 15.94 9.08
C PHE A 307 38.00 15.79 10.41
N LYS A 308 38.42 16.48 11.46
CA LYS A 308 37.71 16.50 12.75
C LYS A 308 36.29 17.06 12.63
N ASN A 309 36.12 18.13 11.84
CA ASN A 309 34.79 18.69 11.57
C ASN A 309 33.92 17.72 10.73
N GLN A 310 34.50 17.07 9.71
CA GLN A 310 33.80 16.04 8.94
C GLN A 310 33.38 14.85 9.82
N LEU A 311 34.25 14.41 10.73
CA LEU A 311 33.98 13.30 11.64
C LEU A 311 32.82 13.63 12.59
N SER A 312 32.79 14.83 13.19
CA SER A 312 31.66 15.33 14.00
C SER A 312 30.33 15.28 13.22
N LEU A 313 30.33 15.77 11.97
CA LEU A 313 29.14 15.74 11.11
C LEU A 313 28.68 14.32 10.77
N THR A 314 29.62 13.36 10.63
CA THR A 314 29.25 11.94 10.45
C THR A 314 28.73 11.29 11.74
N GLU A 315 29.25 11.66 12.92
CA GLU A 315 28.72 11.19 14.21
C GLU A 315 27.29 11.70 14.45
N GLU A 316 27.02 12.98 14.16
CA GLU A 316 25.68 13.58 14.20
C GLU A 316 24.71 12.87 13.23
N ALA A 317 25.15 12.57 12.01
CA ALA A 317 24.35 11.84 11.03
C ALA A 317 24.07 10.38 11.45
N ILE A 318 25.05 9.69 12.05
CA ILE A 318 24.90 8.33 12.58
C ILE A 318 23.88 8.31 13.73
N GLU A 319 23.95 9.27 14.67
CA GLU A 319 22.99 9.34 15.76
C GLU A 319 21.57 9.66 15.25
N SER A 320 21.44 10.54 14.25
CA SER A 320 20.18 10.80 13.56
C SER A 320 19.57 9.52 12.97
N PHE A 321 20.32 8.76 12.15
CA PHE A 321 19.85 7.49 11.61
C PHE A 321 19.54 6.45 12.69
N LYS A 322 20.31 6.41 13.79
CA LYS A 322 20.06 5.55 14.96
C LYS A 322 18.73 5.87 15.64
N THR A 323 18.36 7.14 15.79
CA THR A 323 17.01 7.50 16.28
C THR A 323 15.90 7.13 15.29
N GLN A 324 16.13 7.28 13.98
CA GLN A 324 15.16 6.90 12.95
C GLN A 324 14.92 5.38 12.93
N ILE A 325 15.99 4.56 13.04
CA ILE A 325 15.90 3.10 13.13
C ILE A 325 15.14 2.66 14.39
N ALA A 326 15.38 3.31 15.53
CA ALA A 326 14.64 3.02 16.77
C ALA A 326 13.13 3.36 16.63
N LEU A 327 12.79 4.46 15.97
CA LEU A 327 11.41 4.86 15.70
C LEU A 327 10.72 3.88 14.74
N MET A 328 11.40 3.48 13.66
CA MET A 328 10.93 2.45 12.73
C MET A 328 10.70 1.11 13.43
N GLY A 329 11.64 0.66 14.27
CA GLY A 329 11.52 -0.55 15.07
C GLY A 329 10.29 -0.52 16.00
N LYS A 330 9.96 0.63 16.58
CA LYS A 330 8.70 0.80 17.32
C LYS A 330 7.48 0.64 16.40
N THR A 331 7.45 1.32 15.25
CA THR A 331 6.30 1.20 14.33
C THR A 331 6.09 -0.20 13.78
N ILE A 332 7.16 -0.98 13.61
CA ILE A 332 7.07 -2.41 13.23
C ILE A 332 6.38 -3.20 14.35
N LYS A 333 6.82 -3.04 15.61
CA LYS A 333 6.21 -3.70 16.77
C LYS A 333 4.74 -3.32 16.96
N ASP A 334 4.40 -2.03 16.80
CA ASP A 334 3.03 -1.53 16.88
C ASP A 334 2.13 -2.17 15.77
N LEU A 335 2.70 -2.47 14.59
CA LEU A 335 2.01 -3.18 13.49
C LEU A 335 1.92 -4.70 13.73
N GLU A 336 2.95 -5.34 14.29
CA GLU A 336 2.94 -6.76 14.66
C GLU A 336 1.84 -7.05 15.69
N GLU A 337 1.70 -6.21 16.71
CA GLU A 337 0.62 -6.31 17.71
C GLU A 337 -0.78 -6.15 17.07
N TRP A 338 -0.92 -5.26 16.09
CA TRP A 338 -2.17 -5.10 15.34
C TRP A 338 -2.51 -6.31 14.46
N ILE A 339 -1.51 -6.93 13.82
CA ILE A 339 -1.68 -8.16 13.03
C ILE A 339 -2.11 -9.32 13.94
N VAL A 340 -1.49 -9.46 15.12
CA VAL A 340 -1.90 -10.47 16.13
C VAL A 340 -3.35 -10.24 16.57
N GLN A 341 -3.75 -8.99 16.84
CA GLN A 341 -5.14 -8.67 17.19
C GLN A 341 -6.12 -9.08 16.07
N LYS A 342 -5.80 -8.77 14.79
CA LYS A 342 -6.67 -9.11 13.66
C LYS A 342 -6.77 -10.61 13.41
N ASN A 343 -5.67 -11.35 13.56
CA ASN A 343 -5.69 -12.82 13.46
C ASN A 343 -6.56 -13.44 14.57
N GLY A 344 -6.54 -12.89 15.79
CA GLY A 344 -7.44 -13.28 16.87
C GLY A 344 -8.92 -13.15 16.49
N SER A 345 -9.33 -11.98 15.97
CA SER A 345 -10.71 -11.76 15.50
C SER A 345 -11.10 -12.66 14.32
N ILE A 346 -10.15 -13.03 13.44
CA ILE A 346 -10.41 -13.93 12.31
C ILE A 346 -10.72 -15.35 12.81
N GLU A 347 -9.95 -15.89 13.75
CA GLU A 347 -10.21 -17.21 14.34
C GLU A 347 -11.50 -17.22 15.19
N GLU A 348 -11.86 -16.10 15.83
CA GLU A 348 -13.15 -15.94 16.50
C GLU A 348 -14.33 -16.00 15.49
N PHE A 349 -14.30 -15.21 14.41
CA PHE A 349 -15.34 -15.26 13.38
C PHE A 349 -15.44 -16.63 12.69
N LYS A 350 -14.31 -17.30 12.48
CA LYS A 350 -14.23 -18.66 11.93
C LYS A 350 -14.83 -19.70 12.87
N THR A 351 -14.66 -19.54 14.18
CA THR A 351 -15.32 -20.37 15.20
C THR A 351 -16.84 -20.15 15.17
N GLN A 352 -17.29 -18.89 15.15
CA GLN A 352 -18.72 -18.55 15.04
C GLN A 352 -19.35 -19.08 13.73
N LEU A 353 -18.60 -19.08 12.61
CA LEU A 353 -19.06 -19.65 11.34
C LEU A 353 -19.31 -21.16 11.46
N LEU A 354 -18.37 -21.92 12.04
CA LEU A 354 -18.52 -23.37 12.26
C LEU A 354 -19.71 -23.69 13.18
N GLU A 355 -19.97 -22.88 14.21
CA GLU A 355 -21.17 -23.00 15.04
C GLU A 355 -22.47 -22.77 14.24
N LYS A 356 -22.48 -21.82 13.29
CA LYS A 356 -23.65 -21.59 12.42
C LYS A 356 -23.81 -22.70 11.38
N GLU A 357 -22.73 -23.23 10.81
CA GLU A 357 -22.79 -24.39 9.92
C GLU A 357 -23.37 -25.62 10.63
N GLU A 358 -22.99 -25.89 11.88
CA GLU A 358 -23.56 -26.98 12.66
C GLU A 358 -25.03 -26.74 13.02
N ALA A 359 -25.39 -25.51 13.42
CA ALA A 359 -26.80 -25.16 13.66
C ALA A 359 -27.66 -25.33 12.40
N ILE A 360 -27.13 -25.00 11.21
CA ILE A 360 -27.79 -25.24 9.92
C ILE A 360 -27.93 -26.76 9.67
N ARG A 361 -26.87 -27.56 9.85
CA ARG A 361 -26.94 -29.03 9.70
C ARG A 361 -28.04 -29.64 10.58
N ILE A 362 -28.15 -29.22 11.84
CA ILE A 362 -29.21 -29.67 12.76
C ILE A 362 -30.60 -29.29 12.21
N VAL A 363 -30.81 -28.02 11.84
CA VAL A 363 -32.10 -27.57 11.27
C VAL A 363 -32.48 -28.34 10.01
N GLU A 364 -31.53 -28.61 9.10
CA GLU A 364 -31.80 -29.44 7.93
C GLU A 364 -32.20 -30.88 8.29
N THR A 365 -31.60 -31.49 9.32
CA THR A 365 -32.01 -32.83 9.77
C THR A 365 -33.45 -32.84 10.30
N THR A 366 -33.83 -31.86 11.13
CA THR A 366 -35.20 -31.73 11.62
C THR A 366 -36.21 -31.44 10.49
N ILE A 367 -35.83 -30.68 9.46
CA ILE A 367 -36.67 -30.49 8.26
C ILE A 367 -36.88 -31.83 7.53
N ARG A 368 -35.83 -32.62 7.31
CA ARG A 368 -35.92 -33.95 6.68
C ARG A 368 -36.81 -34.91 7.48
N GLU A 369 -36.75 -34.87 8.81
CA GLU A 369 -37.63 -35.64 9.69
C GLU A 369 -39.10 -35.21 9.55
N LYS A 370 -39.38 -33.90 9.48
CA LYS A 370 -40.73 -33.39 9.28
C LYS A 370 -41.28 -33.64 7.87
N ASP A 371 -40.44 -33.60 6.85
CA ASP A 371 -40.83 -34.02 5.48
C ASP A 371 -41.25 -35.50 5.44
N LEU A 372 -40.56 -36.37 6.19
CA LEU A 372 -40.95 -37.78 6.33
C LEU A 372 -42.26 -37.94 7.10
N GLU A 373 -42.44 -37.23 8.22
CA GLU A 373 -43.70 -37.24 8.98
C GLU A 373 -44.88 -36.79 8.11
N VAL A 374 -44.73 -35.67 7.38
CA VAL A 374 -45.74 -35.16 6.43
C VAL A 374 -46.09 -36.18 5.36
N ARG A 375 -45.09 -36.88 4.76
CA ARG A 375 -45.37 -37.96 3.79
C ARG A 375 -46.19 -39.08 4.42
N THR A 376 -45.83 -39.56 5.62
CA THR A 376 -46.62 -40.62 6.28
C THR A 376 -48.03 -40.18 6.68
N LEU A 377 -48.30 -38.87 6.82
CA LEU A 377 -49.64 -38.34 7.02
C LEU A 377 -50.40 -38.21 5.69
N GLN A 378 -49.73 -37.83 4.60
CA GLN A 378 -50.28 -37.84 3.25
C GLN A 378 -50.67 -39.27 2.81
N ASP A 379 -49.81 -40.26 3.04
CA ASP A 379 -50.08 -41.68 2.73
C ASP A 379 -51.26 -42.25 3.53
N LYS A 380 -51.45 -41.80 4.79
CA LYS A 380 -52.64 -42.16 5.59
C LYS A 380 -53.91 -41.48 5.05
N LEU A 381 -53.80 -40.22 4.63
CA LEU A 381 -54.92 -39.47 4.09
C LEU A 381 -55.40 -40.03 2.75
N THR A 382 -54.50 -40.45 1.86
CA THR A 382 -54.89 -41.07 0.58
C THR A 382 -55.59 -42.41 0.78
N VAL A 383 -55.13 -43.25 1.71
CA VAL A 383 -55.83 -44.49 2.10
C VAL A 383 -57.23 -44.18 2.66
N GLN A 384 -57.36 -43.18 3.53
CA GLN A 384 -58.67 -42.78 4.08
C GLN A 384 -59.61 -42.21 3.01
N VAL A 385 -59.11 -41.46 2.02
CA VAL A 385 -59.92 -40.98 0.89
C VAL A 385 -60.46 -42.15 0.08
N VAL A 386 -59.65 -43.16 -0.25
CA VAL A 386 -60.09 -44.36 -0.98
C VAL A 386 -61.12 -45.18 -0.18
N GLU A 387 -61.00 -45.23 1.15
CA GLU A 387 -62.00 -45.88 2.01
C GLU A 387 -63.31 -45.08 2.09
N ILE A 388 -63.25 -43.74 2.08
CA ILE A 388 -64.43 -42.87 1.96
C ILE A 388 -65.11 -43.05 0.60
N GLU A 389 -64.37 -43.00 -0.53
CA GLU A 389 -64.90 -43.24 -1.88
C GLU A 389 -65.62 -44.60 -1.98
N LYS A 390 -65.05 -45.64 -1.34
CA LYS A 390 -65.69 -46.96 -1.24
C LYS A 390 -67.00 -46.91 -0.44
N LEU A 391 -67.00 -46.30 0.76
CA LEU A 391 -68.20 -46.16 1.60
C LEU A 391 -69.29 -45.30 0.94
N GLU A 392 -68.92 -44.26 0.20
CA GLU A 392 -69.84 -43.46 -0.62
C GLU A 392 -70.44 -44.32 -1.75
N SER A 393 -69.64 -45.13 -2.44
CA SER A 393 -70.15 -46.03 -3.48
C SER A 393 -71.17 -47.04 -2.92
N GLU A 394 -70.87 -47.65 -1.77
CA GLU A 394 -71.76 -48.57 -1.04
C GLU A 394 -73.03 -47.85 -0.58
N LEU A 395 -72.93 -46.62 -0.08
CA LEU A 395 -74.09 -45.82 0.31
C LEU A 395 -75.01 -45.54 -0.90
N THR A 396 -74.47 -45.15 -2.05
CA THR A 396 -75.31 -44.90 -3.24
C THR A 396 -76.02 -46.15 -3.74
N GLU A 397 -75.44 -47.35 -3.59
CA GLU A 397 -76.13 -48.59 -3.96
C GLU A 397 -77.24 -48.94 -2.96
N ASN A 398 -76.98 -48.79 -1.65
CA ASN A 398 -78.04 -48.90 -0.62
C ASN A 398 -79.19 -47.90 -0.86
N GLU A 399 -78.91 -46.69 -1.36
CA GLU A 399 -79.95 -45.73 -1.76
C GLU A 399 -80.73 -46.16 -3.01
N ARG A 400 -80.09 -46.82 -3.99
CA ARG A 400 -80.77 -47.43 -5.16
C ARG A 400 -81.65 -48.60 -4.72
N GLU A 401 -81.15 -49.50 -3.89
CA GLU A 401 -81.93 -50.61 -3.32
C GLU A 401 -83.12 -50.11 -2.50
N ARG A 402 -82.91 -49.12 -1.62
CA ARG A 402 -84.00 -48.50 -0.86
C ARG A 402 -85.03 -47.84 -1.78
N SER A 403 -84.60 -47.24 -2.88
CA SER A 403 -85.50 -46.63 -3.87
C SER A 403 -86.32 -47.66 -4.64
N SER A 404 -85.72 -48.79 -5.04
CA SER A 404 -86.45 -49.87 -5.73
C SER A 404 -87.40 -50.60 -4.78
N LEU A 405 -86.99 -50.88 -3.53
CA LEU A 405 -87.86 -51.43 -2.48
C LEU A 405 -89.03 -50.49 -2.17
N ASN A 406 -88.80 -49.17 -2.06
CA ASN A 406 -89.88 -48.19 -1.90
C ASN A 406 -90.86 -48.20 -3.08
N ALA A 407 -90.39 -48.38 -4.32
CA ALA A 407 -91.25 -48.50 -5.49
C ALA A 407 -92.12 -49.77 -5.45
N ILE A 408 -91.53 -50.91 -5.08
CA ILE A 408 -92.25 -52.19 -4.89
C ILE A 408 -93.27 -52.07 -3.76
N ILE A 409 -92.93 -51.42 -2.65
CA ILE A 409 -93.87 -51.15 -1.53
C ILE A 409 -95.03 -50.27 -2.01
N LYS A 410 -94.78 -49.23 -2.81
CA LYS A 410 -95.83 -48.38 -3.39
C LYS A 410 -96.77 -49.19 -4.31
N GLU A 411 -96.22 -50.02 -5.20
CA GLU A 411 -96.98 -50.92 -6.05
C GLU A 411 -97.86 -51.87 -5.22
N LYS A 412 -97.30 -52.49 -4.17
CA LYS A 412 -98.04 -53.42 -3.31
C LYS A 412 -99.08 -52.73 -2.44
N VAL A 413 -98.90 -51.46 -2.07
CA VAL A 413 -99.95 -50.63 -1.44
C VAL A 413 -101.06 -50.27 -2.43
N GLU A 414 -100.75 -50.11 -3.72
CA GLU A 414 -101.75 -49.91 -4.77
C GLU A 414 -102.52 -51.21 -5.09
N ASP A 415 -101.84 -52.38 -5.09
CA ASP A 415 -102.49 -53.71 -5.11
C ASP A 415 -103.44 -53.92 -3.93
N ILE A 416 -102.98 -53.65 -2.70
CA ILE A 416 -103.79 -53.78 -1.48
C ILE A 416 -105.03 -52.88 -1.59
N ARG A 417 -104.88 -51.61 -1.98
CA ARG A 417 -106.01 -50.70 -2.20
C ARG A 417 -106.99 -51.21 -3.26
N ALA A 418 -106.48 -51.85 -4.32
CA ALA A 418 -107.31 -52.47 -5.35
C ALA A 418 -108.03 -53.75 -4.85
N LEU A 419 -107.43 -54.49 -3.92
CA LEU A 419 -108.07 -55.62 -3.23
C LEU A 419 -109.11 -55.16 -2.20
N GLU A 420 -108.82 -54.13 -1.41
CA GLU A 420 -109.78 -53.47 -0.51
C GLU A 420 -110.99 -52.95 -1.29
N GLY A 421 -110.78 -52.30 -2.44
CA GLY A 421 -111.87 -51.87 -3.32
C GLY A 421 -112.72 -53.02 -3.88
N LYS A 422 -112.10 -54.15 -4.23
CA LYS A 422 -112.81 -55.38 -4.64
C LYS A 422 -113.56 -56.02 -3.47
N LEU A 423 -112.99 -56.00 -2.27
CA LEU A 423 -113.60 -56.53 -1.06
C LEU A 423 -114.82 -55.68 -0.66
N SER A 424 -114.71 -54.35 -0.66
CA SER A 424 -115.86 -53.45 -0.41
C SER A 424 -116.96 -53.54 -1.48
N ALA A 425 -116.59 -53.81 -2.73
CA ALA A 425 -117.58 -54.16 -3.76
C ALA A 425 -118.29 -55.50 -3.46
N LYS A 426 -117.59 -56.47 -2.88
CA LYS A 426 -118.18 -57.76 -2.45
C LYS A 426 -119.00 -57.65 -1.17
N GLU A 427 -118.59 -56.82 -0.21
CA GLU A 427 -119.40 -56.46 0.96
C GLU A 427 -120.74 -55.86 0.51
N LYS A 428 -120.73 -54.91 -0.43
CA LYS A 428 -121.97 -54.33 -1.00
C LYS A 428 -122.79 -55.31 -1.84
N ASP A 429 -122.18 -56.35 -2.41
CA ASP A 429 -122.93 -57.42 -3.07
C ASP A 429 -123.56 -58.38 -2.04
N ILE A 430 -122.88 -58.63 -0.92
CA ILE A 430 -123.42 -59.38 0.22
C ILE A 430 -124.58 -58.60 0.86
N GLU A 431 -124.43 -57.30 1.10
CA GLU A 431 -125.43 -56.40 1.67
C GLU A 431 -126.74 -56.41 0.85
N LYS A 432 -126.65 -56.38 -0.50
CA LYS A 432 -127.81 -56.57 -1.41
C LYS A 432 -128.40 -57.98 -1.36
N LEU A 433 -127.57 -59.01 -1.17
CA LEU A 433 -128.03 -60.39 -1.06
C LEU A 433 -128.74 -60.62 0.28
N GLU A 434 -128.25 -60.02 1.37
CA GLU A 434 -128.89 -60.00 2.68
C GLU A 434 -130.22 -59.23 2.64
N GLU A 435 -130.28 -58.08 1.97
CA GLU A 435 -131.55 -57.38 1.70
C GLU A 435 -132.51 -58.25 0.88
N SER A 436 -132.02 -58.92 -0.18
CA SER A 436 -132.83 -59.84 -0.99
C SER A 436 -133.31 -61.08 -0.21
N ILE A 437 -132.51 -61.59 0.73
CA ILE A 437 -132.89 -62.66 1.65
C ILE A 437 -133.93 -62.14 2.65
N SER A 438 -133.75 -60.95 3.22
CA SER A 438 -134.71 -60.34 4.16
C SER A 438 -136.08 -60.09 3.50
N ILE A 439 -136.09 -59.63 2.25
CA ILE A 439 -137.32 -59.52 1.44
C ILE A 439 -137.95 -60.92 1.25
N LYS A 440 -137.16 -61.95 0.90
CA LYS A 440 -137.67 -63.32 0.75
C LYS A 440 -138.18 -63.93 2.05
N ASP A 441 -137.56 -63.67 3.20
CA ASP A 441 -138.02 -64.15 4.50
C ASP A 441 -139.33 -63.47 4.90
N ARG A 442 -139.49 -62.17 4.61
CA ARG A 442 -140.75 -61.44 4.77
C ARG A 442 -141.84 -61.96 3.82
N ASP A 443 -141.49 -62.29 2.58
CA ASP A 443 -142.42 -62.88 1.60
C ASP A 443 -142.80 -64.31 1.99
N LEU A 444 -141.87 -65.09 2.55
CA LEU A 444 -142.12 -66.40 3.16
C LEU A 444 -142.99 -66.30 4.41
N GLN A 445 -142.82 -65.29 5.27
CA GLN A 445 -143.76 -65.02 6.37
C GLN A 445 -145.15 -64.66 5.85
N THR A 446 -145.24 -63.91 4.75
CA THR A 446 -146.52 -63.54 4.12
C THR A 446 -147.22 -64.78 3.55
N LEU A 447 -146.50 -65.61 2.78
CA LEU A 447 -146.98 -66.91 2.29
C LEU A 447 -147.34 -67.87 3.42
N ALA A 448 -146.59 -67.90 4.52
CA ALA A 448 -146.95 -68.68 5.71
C ALA A 448 -148.25 -68.16 6.37
N GLY A 449 -148.48 -66.85 6.36
CA GLY A 449 -149.75 -66.22 6.74
C GLY A 449 -150.91 -66.64 5.83
N GLU A 450 -150.71 -66.67 4.51
CA GLU A 450 -151.69 -67.15 3.52
C GLU A 450 -151.97 -68.66 3.65
N VAL A 451 -150.95 -69.47 3.95
CA VAL A 451 -151.10 -70.90 4.27
C VAL A 451 -151.85 -71.12 5.59
N MET A 452 -151.64 -70.27 6.60
CA MET A 452 -152.46 -70.30 7.82
C MET A 452 -153.91 -69.83 7.56
N ALA A 453 -154.12 -68.84 6.69
CA ALA A 453 -155.45 -68.37 6.32
C ALA A 453 -156.24 -69.46 5.57
N THR A 454 -155.66 -70.02 4.51
CA THR A 454 -156.24 -71.13 3.74
C THR A 454 -156.39 -72.40 4.59
N GLY A 455 -155.46 -72.70 5.49
CA GLY A 455 -155.62 -73.75 6.50
C GLY A 455 -156.79 -73.50 7.48
N GLY A 456 -157.07 -72.23 7.80
CA GLY A 456 -158.25 -71.82 8.57
C GLY A 456 -159.55 -71.92 7.76
N GLU A 457 -159.51 -71.72 6.44
CA GLU A 457 -160.66 -71.96 5.56
C GLU A 457 -160.93 -73.44 5.34
N ILE A 458 -159.89 -74.25 5.17
CA ILE A 458 -159.96 -75.72 5.18
C ILE A 458 -160.61 -76.19 6.49
N ARG A 459 -160.18 -75.69 7.65
CA ARG A 459 -160.79 -76.05 8.95
C ARG A 459 -162.29 -75.69 9.02
N LYS A 460 -162.70 -74.54 8.47
CA LYS A 460 -164.13 -74.17 8.32
C LYS A 460 -164.89 -75.05 7.32
N ILE A 461 -164.20 -75.66 6.36
CA ILE A 461 -164.78 -76.66 5.44
C ILE A 461 -164.90 -78.02 6.15
N GLU A 462 -163.92 -78.42 6.96
CA GLU A 462 -163.94 -79.64 7.78
C GLU A 462 -165.04 -79.61 8.86
N GLU A 463 -165.27 -78.47 9.52
CA GLU A 463 -166.42 -78.30 10.42
C GLU A 463 -167.76 -78.41 9.68
N LYS A 464 -167.85 -77.88 8.46
CA LYS A 464 -169.04 -78.05 7.59
C LYS A 464 -169.18 -79.48 7.08
N LEU A 465 -168.08 -80.19 6.85
CA LEU A 465 -168.06 -81.57 6.38
C LEU A 465 -168.53 -82.49 7.51
N THR A 466 -167.88 -82.45 8.68
CA THR A 466 -168.28 -83.23 9.87
C THR A 466 -169.70 -82.89 10.36
N GLY A 467 -170.16 -81.64 10.16
CA GLY A 467 -171.55 -81.24 10.38
C GLY A 467 -172.56 -81.85 9.38
N LYS A 468 -172.15 -82.07 8.13
CA LYS A 468 -172.92 -82.86 7.14
C LYS A 468 -172.83 -84.36 7.41
N GLU A 469 -171.67 -84.84 7.82
CA GLU A 469 -171.39 -86.26 8.10
C GLU A 469 -172.20 -86.75 9.31
N LYS A 470 -172.29 -85.96 10.39
CA LYS A 470 -173.24 -86.23 11.47
C LYS A 470 -174.70 -86.28 11.00
N LYS A 471 -175.09 -85.48 10.00
CA LYS A 471 -176.42 -85.59 9.37
C LYS A 471 -176.55 -86.85 8.50
N ILE A 472 -175.52 -87.25 7.77
CA ILE A 472 -175.48 -88.50 7.01
C ILE A 472 -175.64 -89.69 7.96
N ASN A 473 -174.83 -89.81 9.01
CA ASN A 473 -174.94 -90.91 9.97
C ASN A 473 -176.33 -90.95 10.68
N THR A 474 -176.95 -89.78 10.91
CA THR A 474 -178.34 -89.72 11.43
C THR A 474 -179.35 -90.24 10.39
N LEU A 475 -179.18 -89.88 9.12
CA LEU A 475 -180.00 -90.39 8.01
C LEU A 475 -179.75 -91.87 7.73
N GLU A 476 -178.55 -92.39 7.93
CA GLU A 476 -178.20 -93.81 7.79
C GLU A 476 -178.81 -94.66 8.90
N VAL A 477 -178.85 -94.17 10.14
CA VAL A 477 -179.60 -94.82 11.23
C VAL A 477 -181.11 -94.80 10.96
N MET A 478 -181.63 -93.72 10.36
CA MET A 478 -183.02 -93.68 9.88
C MET A 478 -183.25 -94.63 8.68
N LEU A 479 -182.28 -94.77 7.78
CA LEU A 479 -182.35 -95.68 6.63
C LEU A 479 -182.34 -97.14 7.11
N ALA A 480 -181.40 -97.52 7.96
CA ALA A 480 -181.31 -98.86 8.54
C ALA A 480 -182.58 -99.23 9.33
N THR A 481 -183.14 -98.30 10.11
CA THR A 481 -184.43 -98.54 10.79
C THR A 481 -185.63 -98.59 9.83
N SER A 482 -185.54 -98.00 8.64
CA SER A 482 -186.53 -98.19 7.56
C SER A 482 -186.33 -99.50 6.80
N GLU A 483 -185.10 -99.97 6.59
CA GLU A 483 -184.80 -101.26 5.96
C GLU A 483 -185.18 -102.44 6.85
N GLU A 484 -184.99 -102.31 8.18
CA GLU A 484 -185.50 -103.25 9.17
C GLU A 484 -187.03 -103.30 9.16
N GLN A 485 -187.72 -102.16 8.91
CA GLN A 485 -189.16 -102.14 8.67
C GLN A 485 -189.54 -102.80 7.34
N VAL A 486 -188.82 -102.55 6.25
CA VAL A 486 -189.06 -103.18 4.93
C VAL A 486 -188.91 -104.70 5.03
N LYS A 487 -187.83 -105.23 5.61
CA LYS A 487 -187.66 -106.69 5.79
C LYS A 487 -188.71 -107.30 6.72
N LYS A 488 -189.19 -106.55 7.71
CA LYS A 488 -190.30 -106.99 8.57
C LYS A 488 -191.61 -107.06 7.78
N LEU A 489 -191.86 -106.11 6.87
CA LEU A 489 -193.00 -106.12 5.94
C LEU A 489 -192.89 -107.25 4.88
N GLU A 490 -191.71 -107.49 4.29
CA GLU A 490 -191.47 -108.63 3.38
C GLU A 490 -191.76 -109.96 4.08
N LYS A 491 -191.32 -110.11 5.33
CA LYS A 491 -191.58 -111.30 6.16
C LYS A 491 -193.04 -111.41 6.64
N GLN A 492 -193.83 -110.35 6.53
CA GLN A 492 -195.28 -110.34 6.77
C GLN A 492 -196.12 -110.51 5.49
N LEU A 493 -195.49 -110.55 4.30
CA LEU A 493 -196.18 -110.70 3.01
C LEU A 493 -196.26 -112.15 2.48
N SER A 494 -195.70 -113.11 3.21
CA SER A 494 -195.74 -114.55 2.88
C SER A 494 -196.35 -115.43 3.98
N GLY A 495 -196.92 -114.84 5.03
CA GLY A 495 -197.58 -115.56 6.12
C GLY A 495 -198.63 -114.72 6.83
N TYR A 496 -199.84 -115.28 6.94
CA TYR A 496 -201.05 -114.74 7.58
C TYR A 496 -201.85 -113.65 6.85
N ILE A 497 -203.04 -114.05 6.41
CA ILE A 497 -204.17 -113.13 6.22
C ILE A 497 -204.75 -112.81 7.61
N GLY A 498 -204.57 -111.57 8.05
CA GLY A 498 -205.54 -110.78 8.81
C GLY A 498 -205.95 -111.19 10.24
N GLU A 499 -205.88 -110.23 11.16
CA GLU A 499 -206.80 -110.14 12.30
C GLU A 499 -207.33 -108.72 12.45
N GLU A 500 -208.65 -108.56 12.55
CA GLU A 500 -209.24 -107.76 13.64
C GLU A 500 -210.65 -108.28 13.99
N LYS A 501 -210.86 -108.68 15.24
CA LYS A 501 -212.08 -109.39 15.68
C LYS A 501 -213.22 -108.42 16.05
N LEU A 502 -213.82 -107.74 15.06
CA LEU A 502 -215.01 -106.90 15.29
C LEU A 502 -216.25 -107.22 14.44
N VAL A 503 -216.13 -107.96 13.34
CA VAL A 503 -217.30 -108.31 12.49
C VAL A 503 -218.17 -109.43 13.08
N VAL A 504 -217.66 -110.22 14.04
CA VAL A 504 -218.47 -111.24 14.76
C VAL A 504 -219.66 -110.59 15.48
N GLN A 505 -219.44 -109.43 16.14
CA GLN A 505 -220.50 -108.65 16.79
C GLN A 505 -221.49 -107.99 15.82
N LEU A 506 -221.25 -108.06 14.50
CA LEU A 506 -222.19 -107.64 13.47
C LEU A 506 -223.01 -108.83 12.92
N ARG A 507 -222.44 -110.02 12.74
CA ARG A 507 -223.23 -111.19 12.31
C ARG A 507 -224.12 -111.76 13.43
N GLU A 508 -223.69 -111.69 14.68
CA GLU A 508 -224.58 -111.97 15.83
C GLU A 508 -225.79 -111.00 15.86
N LYS A 509 -225.67 -109.80 15.27
CA LYS A 509 -226.78 -108.87 15.07
C LYS A 509 -227.59 -109.11 13.80
N GLU A 510 -227.02 -109.74 12.76
CA GLU A 510 -227.80 -110.23 11.61
C GLU A 510 -228.74 -111.38 12.00
N GLU A 511 -228.30 -112.28 12.89
CA GLU A 511 -229.15 -113.38 13.38
C GLU A 511 -230.33 -112.85 14.21
N LEU A 512 -230.11 -111.83 15.04
CA LEU A 512 -231.18 -111.08 15.73
C LEU A 512 -232.16 -110.42 14.75
N ILE A 513 -231.69 -109.84 13.65
CA ILE A 513 -232.54 -109.27 12.60
C ILE A 513 -233.40 -110.34 11.89
N LYS A 514 -232.90 -111.59 11.78
CA LYS A 514 -233.66 -112.68 11.18
C LYS A 514 -234.70 -113.28 12.14
N GLN A 515 -234.38 -113.42 13.43
CA GLN A 515 -235.36 -113.79 14.46
C GLN A 515 -236.50 -112.74 14.57
N LEU A 516 -236.19 -111.46 14.35
CA LEU A 516 -237.19 -110.38 14.24
C LEU A 516 -238.05 -110.41 12.95
N LYS A 517 -237.71 -111.22 11.94
CA LYS A 517 -238.61 -111.47 10.79
C LYS A 517 -239.56 -112.65 11.02
N GLY A 518 -239.15 -113.68 11.77
CA GLY A 518 -240.05 -114.78 12.17
C GLY A 518 -241.23 -114.34 13.04
N THR A 519 -241.08 -113.20 13.74
CA THR A 519 -242.09 -112.59 14.60
C THR A 519 -242.95 -111.51 13.93
N LEU A 520 -242.71 -111.20 12.64
CA LEU A 520 -243.52 -110.25 11.87
C LEU A 520 -244.63 -110.95 11.07
N ALA A 521 -244.31 -112.01 10.30
CA ALA A 521 -245.29 -112.73 9.48
C ALA A 521 -246.39 -113.41 10.33
N SER A 522 -246.03 -113.93 11.51
CA SER A 522 -246.97 -114.46 12.50
C SER A 522 -247.90 -113.41 13.12
N LYS A 523 -247.69 -112.11 12.84
CA LYS A 523 -248.64 -111.03 13.10
C LYS A 523 -249.42 -110.57 11.87
N GLU A 524 -248.96 -110.84 10.65
CA GLU A 524 -249.73 -110.55 9.42
C GLU A 524 -250.92 -111.51 9.28
N GLU A 525 -250.76 -112.79 9.63
CA GLU A 525 -251.87 -113.74 9.74
C GLU A 525 -252.93 -113.32 10.78
N ALA A 526 -252.51 -112.60 11.82
CA ALA A 526 -253.41 -112.07 12.85
C ALA A 526 -254.12 -110.77 12.40
N PHE A 527 -253.45 -109.90 11.64
CA PHE A 527 -253.99 -108.58 11.28
C PHE A 527 -255.10 -108.67 10.22
N SER A 528 -254.96 -109.53 9.21
CA SER A 528 -255.97 -109.66 8.15
C SER A 528 -257.26 -110.34 8.63
N ARG A 529 -257.18 -111.31 9.56
CA ARG A 529 -258.37 -111.89 10.20
C ARG A 529 -259.14 -110.86 11.05
N LEU A 530 -258.48 -109.82 11.55
CA LEU A 530 -259.11 -108.70 12.27
C LEU A 530 -259.72 -107.63 11.33
N ASN A 531 -259.17 -107.51 10.11
CA ASN A 531 -259.63 -106.54 9.11
C ASN A 531 -260.99 -106.94 8.49
N GLU A 532 -261.24 -108.25 8.38
CA GLU A 532 -262.52 -108.86 7.98
C GLU A 532 -263.69 -108.44 8.90
N GLU A 533 -263.39 -108.18 10.17
CA GLU A 533 -264.38 -107.93 11.21
C GLU A 533 -264.65 -106.42 11.43
N ASN A 534 -263.60 -105.59 11.45
CA ASN A 534 -263.75 -104.18 11.82
C ASN A 534 -264.38 -103.30 10.72
N ARG A 535 -264.30 -103.67 9.43
CA ARG A 535 -264.95 -102.88 8.36
C ARG A 535 -266.47 -103.11 8.25
N LYS A 536 -267.03 -104.16 8.90
CA LYS A 536 -268.48 -104.24 9.16
C LYS A 536 -268.93 -103.20 10.20
N TYR A 537 -268.05 -102.74 11.09
CA TYR A 537 -268.36 -101.71 12.10
C TYR A 537 -268.28 -100.28 11.59
N ARG A 538 -267.43 -99.95 10.61
CA ARG A 538 -267.31 -98.57 10.07
C ARG A 538 -268.40 -98.14 9.07
N MET A 539 -269.58 -98.76 9.14
CA MET A 539 -270.84 -98.30 8.53
C MET A 539 -271.50 -97.09 9.26
N GLN A 540 -270.80 -96.42 10.17
CA GLN A 540 -271.41 -95.58 11.22
C GLN A 540 -271.14 -94.06 11.07
N GLN A 541 -270.38 -93.44 11.99
CA GLN A 541 -270.42 -92.00 12.27
C GLN A 541 -269.03 -91.42 12.60
N LYS A 542 -268.68 -90.16 12.31
CA LYS A 542 -269.24 -89.06 11.46
C LYS A 542 -270.36 -88.11 11.96
N TYR A 543 -271.29 -88.47 12.85
CA TYR A 543 -272.52 -87.66 13.07
C TYR A 543 -272.94 -87.41 14.55
N SER A 544 -272.01 -87.11 15.48
CA SER A 544 -272.42 -86.77 16.87
C SER A 544 -271.59 -85.79 17.73
N SER A 545 -270.48 -85.18 17.27
CA SER A 545 -269.80 -84.07 18.01
C SER A 545 -268.77 -83.35 17.12
N ASP A 546 -268.36 -82.08 17.31
CA ASP A 546 -268.86 -80.87 18.03
C ASP A 546 -269.27 -80.86 19.53
N GLY A 547 -268.92 -79.75 20.21
CA GLY A 547 -269.19 -79.42 21.63
C GLY A 547 -268.05 -79.83 22.57
N LEU A 548 -267.12 -79.00 23.06
CA LEU A 548 -266.94 -77.52 23.14
C LEU A 548 -267.60 -76.81 24.36
N ARG A 549 -266.85 -75.84 24.94
CA ARG A 549 -267.12 -75.10 26.18
C ARG A 549 -266.40 -73.73 26.14
N GLN A 550 -267.09 -72.64 25.82
CA GLN A 550 -266.62 -71.27 26.11
C GLN A 550 -267.82 -70.29 26.12
N ILE A 551 -267.82 -69.33 27.06
CA ILE A 551 -268.88 -68.31 27.31
C ILE A 551 -270.24 -68.94 27.73
N GLU A 552 -270.62 -68.94 29.01
CA GLU A 552 -269.83 -68.69 30.23
C GLU A 552 -270.13 -69.81 31.25
N GLU A 553 -271.17 -69.87 32.09
CA GLU A 553 -271.93 -68.81 32.78
C GLU A 553 -271.28 -68.50 34.15
N GLN A 554 -271.65 -67.36 34.71
CA GLN A 554 -271.21 -66.72 35.94
C GLN A 554 -271.11 -67.59 37.21
N LYS A 555 -270.46 -66.97 38.22
CA LYS A 555 -270.63 -67.11 39.69
C LYS A 555 -269.92 -68.25 40.44
N ALA A 556 -269.40 -67.82 41.61
CA ALA A 556 -269.25 -68.57 42.87
C ALA A 556 -268.22 -69.74 42.91
N SER A 557 -267.47 -69.92 44.00
CA SER A 557 -267.16 -68.99 45.10
C SER A 557 -265.90 -69.44 45.84
N LYS A 558 -265.17 -68.46 46.40
CA LYS A 558 -264.56 -68.42 47.75
C LYS A 558 -264.02 -69.71 48.43
N LYS A 559 -263.08 -69.40 49.34
CA LYS A 559 -263.05 -69.87 50.75
C LYS A 559 -262.23 -71.15 51.05
N TRP A 560 -261.65 -71.21 52.27
CA TRP A 560 -262.05 -72.02 53.45
C TRP A 560 -262.14 -73.54 53.18
N TRP A 561 -261.84 -74.42 54.15
CA TRP A 561 -261.69 -74.18 55.60
C TRP A 561 -260.67 -75.14 56.23
N ARG A 562 -260.08 -74.69 57.35
CA ARG A 562 -259.85 -75.43 58.60
C ARG A 562 -259.79 -76.97 58.57
N ARG A 563 -258.74 -77.44 59.27
CA ARG A 563 -258.74 -78.59 60.20
C ARG A 563 -258.74 -79.98 59.56
N LEU A 564 -258.24 -81.01 60.24
CA LEU A 564 -257.60 -80.97 61.57
C LEU A 564 -256.15 -80.46 61.50
#